data_AF-A0AAN9V2I5-F1
#
_entry.id   AF-A0AAN9V2I5-F1
#
_cell.length_a   1.000
_cell.length_b   1.000
_cell.length_c   1.000
_cell.angle_alpha   90.00
_cell.angle_beta   90.00
_cell.angle_gamma   90.00
#
_symmetry.space_group_name_H-M   'P 1'
#
loop_
_entity.id
_entity.type
_entity.pdbx_description
1 polymer ?
#
loop_
_entity_poly.entity_id
_entity_poly.type
_entity_poly.pdbx_seq_one_letter_code
_entity_poly.pdbx_strand_id
1 'polypeptide(L)'
;MSTGYKRPLTENDIWAVNPNRSAEKMTTKARASFERRLKNGDKYPLLWAMHETFFFEFWLGGFCSLCSSIFQVVSPFTLRYLIQFAQDAWNASQSGQPPPAIGPGIGLAFGVTLMQMCQSLGITHFIYRGMLIGGQTRAVLISLIFEKSLVLSGRAKAGGKEVTEAPAEEGTKGDEKKEKEGKSHKSKKDANKPGKSGVIGDGTGWSNGRIVNLMSVDTYRLDQASALFHMLWTGPVICIITLVLLIVNLSYSALAGFALLVIGVPALTRAIRLLFRRRTRINKITDQRVGLTQEILSSIRFVKYFGWESAFKERLSEIRGREIRGIQVLLAIRNAINAVSMSLPIYASMLSFITYSLTDNRLAPAAVFSSLALFNGLRLPLNLLPLVIGQVVDAWQSLQRIQEFMLSEEQEEHAEFNPESENAITMSDASFTWERTPTQDPADSAAMNNAGQTPKKGSKKVPVTSENNKSGAAGSAEESSDDTASTLVEERVAFKLQHMNLEIGRNELVAVIGSVGSGKTSLLAALAGDMRKTSGEVVFGASKAFCPQYAWIQNATVRQNILFGKEMDREWYKRVIKA
;
A
#
# COMPACT_ATOMS: atom_id res chain seq x y z
N MET A 1 0.93 11.33 31.88
CA MET A 1 2.33 11.59 32.30
C MET A 1 2.53 11.28 33.77
N SER A 2 1.91 12.01 34.72
CA SER A 2 2.10 11.76 36.17
C SER A 2 1.78 10.32 36.60
N THR A 3 0.66 9.76 36.14
CA THR A 3 0.27 8.37 36.47
C THR A 3 1.28 7.34 35.97
N GLY A 4 1.71 7.46 34.70
CA GLY A 4 2.68 6.55 34.08
C GLY A 4 4.10 6.65 34.65
N TYR A 5 4.45 7.78 35.28
CA TYR A 5 5.71 7.90 36.04
C TYR A 5 5.64 7.16 37.38
N LYS A 6 4.48 7.15 38.04
CA LYS A 6 4.29 6.54 39.36
C LYS A 6 4.04 5.04 39.30
N ARG A 7 3.35 4.55 38.27
CA ARG A 7 3.07 3.12 38.07
C ARG A 7 2.87 2.78 36.60
N PRO A 8 3.03 1.52 36.19
CA PRO A 8 2.60 1.06 34.87
C PRO A 8 1.14 1.43 34.60
N LEU A 9 0.86 1.86 33.37
CA LEU A 9 -0.50 2.20 32.94
C LEU A 9 -1.34 0.94 32.78
N THR A 10 -2.60 1.03 33.20
CA THR A 10 -3.63 0.01 33.00
C THR A 10 -4.64 0.52 31.96
N GLU A 11 -5.49 -0.36 31.44
CA GLU A 11 -6.48 0.01 30.40
C GLU A 11 -7.39 1.16 30.84
N ASN A 12 -7.76 1.22 32.12
CA ASN A 12 -8.59 2.29 32.69
C ASN A 12 -7.90 3.66 32.74
N ASP A 13 -6.58 3.72 32.61
CA ASP A 13 -5.81 4.97 32.57
C ASP A 13 -5.79 5.61 31.18
N ILE A 14 -6.26 4.89 30.15
CA ILE A 14 -6.25 5.34 28.76
C ILE A 14 -7.58 6.01 28.44
N TRP A 15 -7.54 7.25 27.98
CA TRP A 15 -8.75 7.96 27.58
C TRP A 15 -9.40 7.35 26.34
N ALA A 16 -10.73 7.32 26.34
CA ALA A 16 -11.50 7.06 25.14
C ALA A 16 -11.23 8.14 24.07
N VAL A 17 -11.34 7.76 22.81
CA VAL A 17 -11.23 8.70 21.69
C VAL A 17 -12.35 9.74 21.79
N ASN A 18 -12.02 11.00 21.52
CA ASN A 18 -13.01 12.07 21.50
C ASN A 18 -14.19 11.70 20.56
N PRO A 19 -15.46 11.77 21.00
CA PRO A 19 -16.62 11.38 20.20
C PRO A 19 -16.73 12.10 18.85
N ASN A 20 -16.28 13.35 18.76
CA ASN A 20 -16.27 14.11 17.50
C ASN A 20 -15.27 13.58 16.47
N ARG A 21 -14.34 12.73 16.91
CA ARG A 21 -13.29 12.09 16.12
C ARG A 21 -13.44 10.56 16.14
N SER A 22 -14.66 10.04 16.38
CA SER A 22 -14.92 8.61 16.28
C SER A 22 -14.81 8.14 14.82
N ALA A 23 -14.31 6.91 14.63
CA ALA A 23 -14.18 6.31 13.31
C ALA A 23 -15.54 6.23 12.62
N GLU A 24 -16.60 5.85 13.33
CA GLU A 24 -17.96 5.72 12.81
C GLU A 24 -18.45 6.99 12.10
N LYS A 25 -18.43 8.14 12.79
CA LYS A 25 -18.90 9.42 12.24
C LYS A 25 -18.10 9.82 10.99
N MET A 26 -16.78 9.60 11.01
CA MET A 26 -15.90 9.93 9.88
C MET A 26 -16.09 8.95 8.71
N THR A 27 -16.32 7.67 9.00
CA THR A 27 -16.62 6.63 7.99
C THR A 27 -17.93 6.91 7.28
N THR A 28 -19.00 7.30 8.00
CA THR A 28 -20.28 7.68 7.37
C THR A 28 -20.10 8.87 6.42
N LYS A 29 -19.36 9.91 6.85
CA LYS A 29 -19.07 11.08 6.01
C LYS A 29 -18.26 10.70 4.77
N ALA A 30 -17.21 9.89 4.94
CA ALA A 30 -16.36 9.44 3.84
C ALA A 30 -17.13 8.57 2.84
N ARG A 31 -18.00 7.67 3.32
CA ARG A 31 -18.86 6.84 2.47
C ARG A 31 -19.83 7.67 1.64
N ALA A 32 -20.59 8.56 2.28
CA ALA A 32 -21.54 9.41 1.57
C ALA A 32 -20.85 10.24 0.47
N SER A 33 -19.65 10.76 0.77
CA SER A 33 -18.86 11.45 -0.25
C SER A 33 -18.35 10.51 -1.35
N PHE A 34 -17.96 9.28 -1.03
CA PHE A 34 -17.47 8.31 -2.00
C PHE A 34 -18.58 7.90 -2.98
N GLU A 35 -19.77 7.56 -2.48
CA GLU A 35 -20.92 7.19 -3.29
C GLU A 35 -21.38 8.34 -4.20
N ARG A 36 -21.43 9.57 -3.67
CA ARG A 36 -21.76 10.76 -4.47
C ARG A 36 -20.77 10.94 -5.63
N ARG A 37 -19.48 10.74 -5.39
CA ARG A 37 -18.44 10.86 -6.41
C ARG A 37 -18.45 9.73 -7.42
N LEU A 38 -18.84 8.53 -6.99
CA LEU A 38 -19.06 7.40 -7.88
C LEU A 38 -20.20 7.68 -8.86
N LYS A 39 -21.32 8.24 -8.37
CA LYS A 39 -22.46 8.66 -9.21
C LYS A 39 -22.07 9.76 -10.22
N ASN A 40 -21.14 10.64 -9.85
CA ASN A 40 -20.63 11.69 -10.73
C ASN A 40 -19.61 11.21 -11.78
N GLY A 41 -19.16 9.95 -11.70
CA GLY A 41 -18.15 9.41 -12.62
C GLY A 41 -16.73 9.94 -12.37
N ASP A 42 -16.41 10.37 -11.14
CA ASP A 42 -15.06 10.82 -10.79
C ASP A 42 -14.03 9.71 -11.06
N LYS A 43 -12.83 10.08 -11.53
CA LYS A 43 -11.74 9.11 -11.76
C LYS A 43 -11.12 8.56 -10.47
N TYR A 44 -11.07 9.39 -9.42
CA TYR A 44 -10.46 9.07 -8.13
C TYR A 44 -11.43 9.36 -6.97
N PRO A 45 -12.60 8.70 -6.93
CA PRO A 45 -13.65 8.99 -5.95
C PRO A 45 -13.16 8.82 -4.52
N LEU A 46 -12.30 7.81 -4.24
CA LEU A 46 -11.80 7.55 -2.89
C LEU A 46 -10.84 8.66 -2.41
N LEU A 47 -9.91 9.10 -3.26
CA LEU A 47 -8.97 10.17 -2.92
C LEU A 47 -9.72 11.43 -2.47
N TRP A 48 -10.70 11.84 -3.28
CA TRP A 48 -11.42 13.07 -3.03
C TRP A 48 -12.44 12.97 -1.90
N ALA A 49 -13.00 11.78 -1.66
CA ALA A 49 -13.82 11.53 -0.47
C ALA A 49 -13.01 11.66 0.82
N MET A 50 -11.78 11.13 0.83
CA MET A 50 -10.87 11.28 1.96
C MET A 50 -10.46 12.75 2.14
N HIS A 51 -10.12 13.45 1.06
CA HIS A 51 -9.77 14.87 1.09
C HIS A 51 -10.89 15.74 1.66
N GLU A 52 -12.13 15.54 1.22
CA GLU A 52 -13.30 16.28 1.72
C GLU A 52 -13.62 15.98 3.19
N THR A 53 -13.35 14.74 3.63
CA THR A 53 -13.52 14.34 5.02
C THR A 53 -12.58 15.11 5.94
N PHE A 54 -11.31 15.27 5.53
CA PHE A 54 -10.21 15.84 6.34
C PHE A 54 -9.73 17.23 5.89
N PHE A 55 -10.47 17.91 5.01
CA PHE A 55 -10.03 19.10 4.28
C PHE A 55 -9.38 20.18 5.15
N PHE A 56 -10.07 20.60 6.22
CA PHE A 56 -9.64 21.71 7.07
C PHE A 56 -8.36 21.37 7.82
N GLU A 57 -8.31 20.21 8.46
CA GLU A 57 -7.15 19.75 9.23
C GLU A 57 -5.92 19.58 8.34
N PHE A 58 -6.13 19.05 7.12
CA PHE A 58 -5.07 18.85 6.13
C PHE A 58 -4.46 20.18 5.70
N TRP A 59 -5.26 21.12 5.19
CA TRP A 59 -4.73 22.40 4.71
C TRP A 59 -4.20 23.30 5.82
N LEU A 60 -4.77 23.22 7.03
CA LEU A 60 -4.22 23.92 8.18
C LEU A 60 -2.82 23.37 8.55
N GLY A 61 -2.62 22.05 8.47
CA GLY A 61 -1.28 21.44 8.60
C GLY A 61 -0.31 21.92 7.52
N GLY A 62 -0.77 22.02 6.27
CA GLY A 62 0.00 22.57 5.16
C GLY A 62 0.38 24.04 5.33
N PHE A 63 -0.55 24.86 5.82
CA PHE A 63 -0.29 26.26 6.16
C PHE A 63 0.77 26.40 7.26
N CYS A 64 0.63 25.63 8.36
CA CYS A 64 1.63 25.58 9.43
C CYS A 64 3.01 25.15 8.89
N SER A 65 3.06 24.15 8.00
CA SER A 65 4.29 23.69 7.35
C SER A 65 4.96 24.82 6.56
N LEU A 66 4.21 25.50 5.69
CA LEU A 66 4.71 26.59 4.87
C LEU A 66 5.21 27.76 5.71
N CYS A 67 4.40 28.25 6.66
CA CYS A 67 4.79 29.35 7.55
C CYS A 67 6.05 29.01 8.33
N SER A 68 6.15 27.79 8.87
CA SER A 68 7.34 27.36 9.60
C SER A 68 8.58 27.29 8.71
N SER A 69 8.43 26.81 7.48
CA SER A 69 9.52 26.77 6.50
C SER A 69 9.99 28.17 6.13
N ILE A 70 9.08 29.12 5.91
CA ILE A 70 9.45 30.53 5.64
C ILE A 70 10.27 31.09 6.81
N PHE A 71 9.79 30.96 8.06
CA PHE A 71 10.52 31.46 9.22
C PHE A 71 11.87 30.78 9.44
N GLN A 72 12.00 29.50 9.10
CA GLN A 72 13.27 28.77 9.16
C GLN A 72 14.37 29.41 8.30
N VAL A 73 14.00 30.04 7.19
CA VAL A 73 14.94 30.67 6.25
C VAL A 73 15.07 32.18 6.46
N VAL A 74 13.97 32.86 6.81
CA VAL A 74 13.97 34.30 7.08
C VAL A 74 14.66 34.64 8.41
N SER A 75 14.60 33.76 9.42
CA SER A 75 15.26 33.99 10.73
C SER A 75 16.79 34.14 10.60
N PRO A 76 17.54 33.20 9.97
CA PRO A 76 18.97 33.36 9.73
C PRO A 76 19.32 34.55 8.81
N PHE A 77 18.46 34.88 7.86
CA PHE A 77 18.64 36.05 7.01
C PHE A 77 18.50 37.35 7.82
N THR A 78 17.52 37.44 8.71
CA THR A 78 17.32 38.61 9.58
C THR A 78 18.47 38.77 10.58
N LEU A 79 19.02 37.64 11.05
CA LEU A 79 20.20 37.63 11.92
C LEU A 79 21.40 38.34 11.27
N ARG A 80 21.48 38.41 9.94
CA ARG A 80 22.48 39.23 9.21
C ARG A 80 22.49 40.67 9.69
N TYR A 81 21.32 41.30 9.81
CA TYR A 81 21.21 42.70 10.20
C TYR A 81 21.60 42.92 11.67
N LEU A 82 21.35 41.93 12.53
CA LEU A 82 21.80 41.99 13.93
C LEU A 82 23.33 41.88 14.03
N ILE A 83 23.95 41.01 13.23
CA ILE A 83 25.42 40.92 13.14
C ILE A 83 26.00 42.21 12.58
N GLN A 84 25.37 42.80 11.56
CA GLN A 84 25.79 44.09 11.00
C GLN A 84 25.70 45.21 12.06
N PHE A 85 24.60 45.30 12.81
CA PHE A 85 24.45 46.26 13.90
C PHE A 85 25.57 46.14 14.95
N ALA A 86 25.92 44.91 15.34
CA ALA A 86 27.02 44.67 16.27
C ALA A 86 28.38 45.11 15.71
N GLN A 87 28.60 44.92 14.40
CA GLN A 87 29.82 45.38 13.71
C GLN A 87 29.90 46.89 13.62
N ASP A 88 28.80 47.55 13.27
CA ASP A 88 28.73 49.01 13.18
C ASP A 88 28.96 49.64 14.56
N ALA A 89 28.40 49.06 15.62
CA ALA A 89 28.66 49.49 17.00
C ALA A 89 30.13 49.32 17.41
N TRP A 90 30.76 48.20 17.06
CA TRP A 90 32.19 47.96 17.30
C TRP A 90 33.09 48.92 16.51
N ASN A 91 32.76 49.18 15.24
CA ASN A 91 33.51 50.11 14.41
C ASN A 91 33.37 51.55 14.93
N ALA A 92 32.18 51.94 15.40
CA ALA A 92 31.95 53.25 16.03
C ALA A 92 32.75 53.41 17.32
N SER A 93 32.82 52.39 18.18
CA SER A 93 33.64 52.45 19.41
C SER A 93 35.14 52.57 19.12
N GLN A 94 35.63 51.92 18.05
CA GLN A 94 37.03 52.01 17.66
C GLN A 94 37.38 53.32 16.93
N SER A 95 36.43 53.94 16.23
CA SER A 95 36.62 55.19 15.47
C SER A 95 36.24 56.46 16.24
N GLY A 96 35.73 56.33 17.47
CA GLY A 96 35.28 57.45 18.30
C GLY A 96 33.99 58.13 17.80
N GLN A 97 33.25 57.47 16.91
CA GLN A 97 31.96 57.97 16.42
C GLN A 97 30.81 57.60 17.38
N PRO A 98 29.69 58.36 17.39
CA PRO A 98 28.54 57.99 18.20
C PRO A 98 28.01 56.61 17.81
N PRO A 99 27.69 55.73 18.77
CA PRO A 99 27.20 54.40 18.48
C PRO A 99 25.83 54.45 17.77
N PRO A 100 25.51 53.44 16.95
CA PRO A 100 24.18 53.34 16.34
C PRO A 100 23.11 53.23 17.44
N ALA A 101 21.91 53.76 17.16
CA ALA A 101 20.80 53.73 18.10
C ALA A 101 20.47 52.28 18.52
N ILE A 102 20.31 52.05 19.82
CA ILE A 102 20.09 50.70 20.38
C ILE A 102 18.73 50.10 19.99
N GLY A 103 17.72 50.96 19.73
CA GLY A 103 16.35 50.55 19.41
C GLY A 103 16.24 49.52 18.27
N PRO A 104 16.80 49.79 17.07
CA PRO A 104 16.86 48.82 15.97
C PRO A 104 17.51 47.48 16.34
N GLY A 105 18.59 47.49 17.12
CA GLY A 105 19.26 46.26 17.58
C GLY A 105 18.35 45.41 18.49
N ILE A 106 17.68 46.05 19.45
CA ILE A 106 16.68 45.40 20.32
C ILE A 106 15.51 44.85 19.48
N GLY A 107 14.98 45.64 18.53
CA GLY A 107 13.90 45.22 17.65
C GLY A 107 14.25 43.99 16.80
N LEU A 108 15.47 43.93 16.25
CA LEU A 108 15.96 42.78 15.49
C LEU A 108 16.11 41.53 16.37
N ALA A 109 16.64 41.68 17.59
CA ALA A 109 16.76 40.56 18.53
C ALA A 109 15.40 39.97 18.90
N PHE A 110 14.43 40.80 19.29
CA PHE A 110 13.05 40.37 19.56
C PHE A 110 12.39 39.76 18.32
N GLY A 111 12.61 40.35 17.15
CA GLY A 111 12.07 39.85 15.88
C GLY A 111 12.56 38.45 15.54
N VAL A 112 13.87 38.20 15.65
CA VAL A 112 14.46 36.87 15.42
C VAL A 112 13.92 35.84 16.42
N THR A 113 13.81 36.20 17.71
CA THR A 113 13.21 35.32 18.72
C THR A 113 11.75 34.98 18.40
N LEU A 114 10.94 35.97 18.03
CA LEU A 114 9.54 35.76 17.65
C LEU A 114 9.42 34.85 16.42
N MET A 115 10.25 35.08 15.38
CA MET A 115 10.30 34.20 14.21
C MET A 115 10.65 32.77 14.58
N GLN A 116 11.61 32.55 15.49
CA GLN A 116 11.99 31.23 15.96
C GLN A 116 10.87 30.54 16.76
N MET A 117 10.10 31.30 17.56
CA MET A 117 8.92 30.80 18.27
C MET A 117 7.81 30.39 17.28
N CYS A 118 7.49 31.25 16.31
CA CYS A 118 6.51 30.95 15.27
C CYS A 118 6.92 29.74 14.42
N GLN A 119 8.20 29.63 14.08
CA GLN A 119 8.75 28.44 13.41
C GLN A 119 8.50 27.18 14.23
N SER A 120 8.88 27.19 15.52
CA SER A 120 8.75 26.03 16.41
C SER A 120 7.29 25.58 16.53
N LEU A 121 6.38 26.51 16.80
CA LEU A 121 4.93 26.24 16.87
C LEU A 121 4.40 25.66 15.55
N GLY A 122 4.80 26.24 14.42
CA GLY A 122 4.39 25.77 13.11
C GLY A 122 4.85 24.34 12.81
N ILE A 123 6.09 23.99 13.15
CA ILE A 123 6.63 22.62 12.99
C ILE A 123 5.85 21.64 13.87
N THR A 124 5.64 21.97 15.15
CA THR A 124 4.92 21.09 16.08
C THR A 124 3.48 20.86 15.63
N HIS A 125 2.76 21.91 15.24
CA HIS A 125 1.39 21.77 14.74
C HIS A 125 1.31 21.03 13.41
N PHE A 126 2.27 21.24 12.50
CA PHE A 126 2.37 20.48 11.26
C PHE A 126 2.50 18.97 11.54
N ILE A 127 3.45 18.57 12.39
CA ILE A 127 3.68 17.15 12.71
C ILE A 127 2.47 16.55 13.44
N TYR A 128 1.93 17.26 14.43
CA TYR A 128 0.78 16.78 15.20
C TYR A 128 -0.45 16.55 14.31
N ARG A 129 -0.79 17.53 13.45
CA ARG A 129 -1.94 17.41 12.54
C ARG A 129 -1.71 16.33 11.49
N GLY A 130 -0.50 16.23 10.95
CA GLY A 130 -0.12 15.17 10.02
C GLY A 130 -0.32 13.77 10.61
N MET A 131 0.17 13.53 11.82
CA MET A 131 -0.01 12.24 12.53
C MET A 131 -1.48 11.97 12.87
N LEU A 132 -2.22 12.99 13.30
CA LEU A 132 -3.64 12.87 13.60
C LEU A 132 -4.45 12.45 12.37
N ILE A 133 -4.26 13.12 11.24
CA ILE A 133 -4.95 12.82 9.98
C ILE A 133 -4.55 11.44 9.47
N GLY A 134 -3.28 11.07 9.58
CA GLY A 134 -2.80 9.73 9.19
C GLY A 134 -3.52 8.62 9.96
N GLY A 135 -3.59 8.73 11.28
CA GLY A 135 -4.30 7.77 12.13
C GLY A 135 -5.81 7.72 11.84
N GLN A 136 -6.45 8.88 11.64
CA GLN A 136 -7.88 8.95 11.30
C GLN A 136 -8.19 8.35 9.92
N THR A 137 -7.35 8.67 8.93
CA THR A 137 -7.42 8.12 7.56
C THR A 137 -7.34 6.60 7.62
N ARG A 138 -6.38 6.06 8.38
CA ARG A 138 -6.22 4.62 8.58
C ARG A 138 -7.45 3.97 9.22
N ALA A 139 -7.99 4.55 10.28
CA ALA A 139 -9.18 4.03 10.95
C ALA A 139 -10.40 3.98 10.01
N VAL A 140 -10.67 5.07 9.28
CA VAL A 140 -11.78 5.16 8.33
C VAL A 140 -11.64 4.14 7.19
N LEU A 141 -10.45 4.00 6.62
CA LEU A 141 -10.20 3.04 5.55
C LEU A 141 -10.35 1.59 6.05
N ILE A 142 -9.90 1.27 7.26
CA ILE A 142 -10.10 -0.06 7.85
C ILE A 142 -11.61 -0.36 7.96
N SER A 143 -12.41 0.59 8.45
CA SER A 143 -13.87 0.42 8.52
C SER A 143 -14.50 0.21 7.14
N LEU A 144 -14.14 1.04 6.14
CA LEU A 144 -14.66 0.89 4.78
C LEU A 144 -14.28 -0.46 4.14
N ILE A 145 -13.02 -0.89 4.30
CA ILE A 145 -12.54 -2.17 3.77
C ILE A 145 -13.26 -3.33 4.48
N PHE A 146 -13.47 -3.23 5.80
CA PHE A 146 -14.13 -4.26 6.58
C PHE A 146 -15.58 -4.43 6.15
N GLU A 147 -16.34 -3.35 6.06
CA GLU A 147 -17.72 -3.39 5.60
C GLU A 147 -17.85 -3.93 4.18
N LYS A 148 -16.98 -3.48 3.26
CA LYS A 148 -16.94 -4.01 1.90
C LYS A 148 -16.60 -5.51 1.86
N SER A 149 -15.72 -5.99 2.74
CA SER A 149 -15.33 -7.40 2.78
C SER A 149 -16.47 -8.35 3.17
N LEU A 150 -17.45 -7.85 3.93
CA LEU A 150 -18.62 -8.62 4.36
C LEU A 150 -19.62 -8.86 3.22
N VAL A 151 -19.62 -8.00 2.20
CA VAL A 151 -20.57 -8.06 1.07
C VAL A 151 -19.92 -8.39 -0.27
N LEU A 152 -18.63 -8.74 -0.28
CA LEU A 152 -17.88 -9.00 -1.51
C LEU A 152 -18.28 -10.33 -2.17
N SER A 153 -18.51 -10.29 -3.49
CA SER A 153 -18.91 -11.47 -4.27
C SER A 153 -17.86 -12.60 -4.25
N GLY A 154 -18.32 -13.85 -4.36
CA GLY A 154 -17.44 -15.02 -4.49
C GLY A 154 -16.50 -14.90 -5.70
N ARG A 155 -16.99 -14.34 -6.82
CA ARG A 155 -16.23 -14.09 -8.04
C ARG A 155 -15.11 -13.07 -7.83
N ALA A 156 -15.41 -11.97 -7.13
CA ALA A 156 -14.39 -10.97 -6.79
C ALA A 156 -13.34 -11.53 -5.83
N LYS A 157 -13.71 -12.45 -4.92
CA LYS A 157 -12.76 -13.18 -4.06
C LYS A 157 -11.89 -14.16 -4.85
N ALA A 158 -12.48 -14.89 -5.79
CA ALA A 158 -11.86 -15.89 -6.65
C ALA A 158 -10.90 -15.31 -7.71
N GLY A 159 -11.27 -14.20 -8.35
CA GLY A 159 -10.59 -13.70 -9.54
C GLY A 159 -11.03 -14.41 -10.83
N GLY A 160 -10.41 -14.03 -11.94
CA GLY A 160 -10.68 -14.59 -13.27
C GLY A 160 -11.09 -13.55 -14.32
N LYS A 161 -10.87 -13.89 -15.61
CA LYS A 161 -11.41 -13.15 -16.76
C LYS A 161 -12.88 -13.51 -16.96
N GLU A 162 -13.61 -12.61 -17.59
CA GLU A 162 -14.98 -12.86 -18.07
C GLU A 162 -14.99 -14.16 -18.91
N VAL A 163 -15.73 -15.18 -18.44
CA VAL A 163 -16.05 -16.34 -19.26
C VAL A 163 -17.15 -15.86 -20.18
N THR A 164 -16.81 -15.50 -21.41
CA THR A 164 -17.79 -15.42 -22.49
C THR A 164 -18.33 -16.82 -22.72
N GLU A 165 -19.51 -17.13 -22.17
CA GLU A 165 -20.23 -18.37 -22.47
C GLU A 165 -20.84 -18.27 -23.88
N ALA A 166 -20.26 -19.02 -24.82
CA ALA A 166 -20.91 -19.97 -25.75
C ALA A 166 -19.93 -20.34 -26.89
N PRO A 167 -19.65 -21.63 -27.16
CA PRO A 167 -19.14 -22.04 -28.46
C PRO A 167 -20.27 -21.87 -29.48
N ALA A 168 -20.08 -21.02 -30.48
CA ALA A 168 -21.00 -20.94 -31.60
C ALA A 168 -21.05 -22.31 -32.29
N GLU A 169 -22.27 -22.77 -32.54
CA GLU A 169 -22.60 -24.00 -33.25
C GLU A 169 -21.84 -24.09 -34.59
N GLU A 170 -21.35 -25.29 -34.90
CA GLU A 170 -20.80 -25.64 -36.21
C GLU A 170 -21.89 -25.50 -37.29
N GLY A 171 -21.91 -24.34 -37.95
CA GLY A 171 -22.67 -24.08 -39.16
C GLY A 171 -21.75 -23.98 -40.37
N THR A 172 -21.90 -24.91 -41.29
CA THR A 172 -21.12 -25.02 -42.53
C THR A 172 -21.43 -23.93 -43.56
N LYS A 173 -20.38 -23.56 -44.32
CA LYS A 173 -20.32 -22.94 -45.67
C LYS A 173 -20.00 -21.44 -45.78
N GLY A 174 -18.97 -21.18 -46.60
CA GLY A 174 -18.89 -20.01 -47.48
C GLY A 174 -17.55 -19.31 -47.50
N ASP A 175 -16.67 -19.71 -48.42
CA ASP A 175 -15.49 -18.95 -48.85
C ASP A 175 -15.84 -17.50 -49.17
N GLU A 176 -15.09 -16.54 -48.63
CA GLU A 176 -14.62 -15.39 -49.40
C GLU A 176 -13.42 -14.69 -48.73
N LYS A 177 -12.28 -14.73 -49.42
CA LYS A 177 -11.06 -14.00 -49.09
C LYS A 177 -11.26 -12.49 -49.20
N LYS A 178 -10.92 -11.73 -48.16
CA LYS A 178 -10.31 -10.40 -48.31
C LYS A 178 -9.23 -10.15 -47.27
N GLU A 179 -8.00 -10.05 -47.76
CA GLU A 179 -6.86 -9.44 -47.08
C GLU A 179 -7.15 -8.00 -46.70
N LYS A 180 -6.75 -7.59 -45.50
CA LYS A 180 -6.18 -6.26 -45.24
C LYS A 180 -5.35 -6.29 -43.96
N GLU A 181 -4.04 -6.19 -44.16
CA GLU A 181 -3.06 -5.87 -43.12
C GLU A 181 -3.36 -4.51 -42.49
N GLY A 182 -3.19 -4.42 -41.17
CA GLY A 182 -3.37 -3.20 -40.40
C GLY A 182 -3.00 -3.38 -38.93
N LYS A 183 -1.70 -3.52 -38.63
CA LYS A 183 -1.18 -3.42 -37.27
C LYS A 183 -1.35 -1.96 -36.79
N SER A 184 -2.22 -1.73 -35.81
CA SER A 184 -2.12 -0.53 -34.96
C SER A 184 -2.47 -0.85 -33.50
N HIS A 185 -1.49 -0.57 -32.64
CA HIS A 185 -1.54 -0.57 -31.19
C HIS A 185 -2.86 -0.04 -30.60
N LYS A 186 -3.61 -0.88 -29.89
CA LYS A 186 -4.60 -0.39 -28.92
C LYS A 186 -3.91 -0.06 -27.59
N SER A 187 -3.88 1.23 -27.29
CA SER A 187 -3.35 1.79 -26.05
C SER A 187 -4.19 1.35 -24.84
N LYS A 188 -3.50 1.23 -23.70
CA LYS A 188 -3.99 0.81 -22.37
C LYS A 188 -4.90 1.86 -21.68
N LYS A 189 -5.76 2.59 -22.41
CA LYS A 189 -6.42 3.81 -21.90
C LYS A 189 -7.95 3.79 -21.77
N ASP A 190 -8.64 2.72 -22.16
CA ASP A 190 -10.12 2.68 -22.15
C ASP A 190 -10.72 1.65 -21.17
N ALA A 191 -10.07 1.39 -20.04
CA ALA A 191 -10.59 0.46 -19.02
C ALA A 191 -11.61 1.10 -18.04
N ASN A 192 -12.15 2.28 -18.33
CA ASN A 192 -12.99 3.04 -17.40
C ASN A 192 -14.34 3.46 -18.01
N LYS A 193 -15.06 2.50 -18.62
CA LYS A 193 -16.50 2.65 -18.93
C LYS A 193 -17.30 1.71 -18.02
N PRO A 194 -18.40 2.18 -17.40
CA PRO A 194 -19.31 1.30 -16.65
C PRO A 194 -20.10 0.48 -17.67
N GLY A 195 -20.03 -0.85 -17.57
CA GLY A 195 -20.78 -1.74 -18.47
C GLY A 195 -20.02 -2.95 -19.03
N LYS A 196 -18.90 -3.38 -18.44
CA LYS A 196 -18.31 -4.69 -18.74
C LYS A 196 -18.29 -5.56 -17.49
N SER A 197 -19.02 -6.67 -17.53
CA SER A 197 -19.25 -7.69 -16.50
C SER A 197 -18.04 -8.60 -16.23
N GLY A 198 -16.84 -8.01 -16.19
CA GLY A 198 -15.60 -8.66 -15.80
C GLY A 198 -15.15 -8.26 -14.39
N VAL A 199 -14.36 -9.11 -13.72
CA VAL A 199 -13.72 -8.74 -12.45
C VAL A 199 -12.83 -7.52 -12.70
N ILE A 200 -13.14 -6.40 -12.05
CA ILE A 200 -12.35 -5.17 -12.14
C ILE A 200 -10.97 -5.47 -11.53
N GLY A 201 -9.90 -5.39 -12.35
CA GLY A 201 -8.54 -5.49 -11.84
C GLY A 201 -7.59 -6.40 -12.61
N ASP A 202 -6.55 -6.88 -11.91
CA ASP A 202 -5.49 -7.77 -12.39
C ASP A 202 -5.94 -9.24 -12.61
N GLY A 203 -7.19 -9.57 -12.28
CA GLY A 203 -7.76 -10.90 -12.45
C GLY A 203 -7.34 -11.93 -11.38
N THR A 204 -6.56 -11.53 -10.37
CA THR A 204 -6.03 -12.44 -9.33
C THR A 204 -6.97 -12.65 -8.13
N GLY A 205 -8.09 -11.90 -8.07
CA GLY A 205 -9.09 -12.00 -7.00
C GLY A 205 -8.65 -11.40 -5.66
N TRP A 206 -9.60 -11.27 -4.73
CA TRP A 206 -9.41 -10.71 -3.40
C TRP A 206 -9.46 -11.80 -2.33
N SER A 207 -8.35 -12.52 -2.15
CA SER A 207 -8.21 -13.49 -1.06
C SER A 207 -8.22 -12.81 0.32
N ASN A 208 -8.58 -13.57 1.37
CA ASN A 208 -8.58 -13.06 2.75
C ASN A 208 -7.22 -12.45 3.15
N GLY A 209 -6.11 -13.05 2.72
CA GLY A 209 -4.76 -12.51 2.96
C GLY A 209 -4.54 -11.14 2.29
N ARG A 210 -5.02 -10.97 1.05
CA ARG A 210 -4.93 -9.69 0.31
C ARG A 210 -5.76 -8.61 0.99
N ILE A 211 -6.97 -8.95 1.47
CA ILE A 211 -7.85 -8.03 2.20
C ILE A 211 -7.23 -7.61 3.55
N VAL A 212 -6.68 -8.55 4.31
CA VAL A 212 -5.96 -8.23 5.56
C VAL A 212 -4.74 -7.36 5.29
N ASN A 213 -4.04 -7.58 4.17
CA ASN A 213 -2.93 -6.72 3.76
C ASN A 213 -3.41 -5.29 3.43
N LEU A 214 -4.59 -5.13 2.80
CA LEU A 214 -5.18 -3.80 2.61
C LEU A 214 -5.40 -3.09 3.95
N MET A 215 -5.98 -3.78 4.94
CA MET A 215 -6.27 -3.21 6.26
C MET A 215 -5.01 -2.90 7.10
N SER A 216 -3.94 -3.68 6.94
CA SER A 216 -2.75 -3.59 7.79
C SER A 216 -1.60 -2.79 7.17
N VAL A 217 -1.27 -3.05 5.90
CA VAL A 217 -0.11 -2.48 5.21
C VAL A 217 -0.48 -1.29 4.35
N ASP A 218 -1.51 -1.42 3.51
CA ASP A 218 -1.90 -0.35 2.60
C ASP A 218 -2.42 0.88 3.37
N THR A 219 -3.31 0.70 4.35
CA THR A 219 -3.76 1.81 5.20
C THR A 219 -2.63 2.45 6.01
N TYR A 220 -1.63 1.65 6.45
CA TYR A 220 -0.46 2.17 7.17
C TYR A 220 0.47 3.01 6.27
N ARG A 221 0.58 2.69 4.98
CA ARG A 221 1.32 3.54 4.03
C ARG A 221 0.66 4.90 3.88
N LEU A 222 -0.68 4.95 3.85
CA LEU A 222 -1.43 6.21 3.79
C LEU A 222 -1.27 7.03 5.09
N ASP A 223 -1.27 6.37 6.25
CA ASP A 223 -0.97 6.99 7.54
C ASP A 223 0.39 7.70 7.51
N GLN A 224 1.45 6.96 7.15
CA GLN A 224 2.81 7.50 7.09
C GLN A 224 2.99 8.61 6.05
N ALA A 225 2.35 8.50 4.89
CA ALA A 225 2.42 9.55 3.87
C ALA A 225 1.69 10.83 4.31
N SER A 226 0.56 10.71 5.02
CA SER A 226 -0.22 11.85 5.50
C SER A 226 0.57 12.74 6.46
N ALA A 227 1.43 12.14 7.30
CA ALA A 227 2.24 12.86 8.27
C ALA A 227 3.23 13.86 7.65
N LEU A 228 3.79 13.53 6.49
CA LEU A 228 4.86 14.33 5.84
C LEU A 228 4.46 14.90 4.48
N PHE A 229 3.22 14.66 4.02
CA PHE A 229 2.76 15.00 2.67
C PHE A 229 3.10 16.43 2.26
N HIS A 230 2.86 17.43 3.13
CA HIS A 230 3.06 18.83 2.76
C HIS A 230 4.52 19.20 2.47
N MET A 231 5.51 18.40 2.92
CA MET A 231 6.91 18.59 2.53
C MET A 231 7.14 18.43 1.02
N LEU A 232 6.25 17.75 0.30
CA LEU A 232 6.37 17.55 -1.14
C LEU A 232 6.34 18.88 -1.92
N TRP A 233 5.53 19.84 -1.46
CA TRP A 233 5.39 21.15 -2.11
C TRP A 233 6.07 22.27 -1.31
N THR A 234 6.14 22.20 0.02
CA THR A 234 6.89 23.18 0.81
C THR A 234 8.41 23.03 0.62
N GLY A 235 8.91 21.82 0.37
CA GLY A 235 10.32 21.52 0.09
C GLY A 235 10.91 22.28 -1.10
N PRO A 236 10.30 22.21 -2.30
CA PRO A 236 10.75 23.00 -3.45
C PRO A 236 10.64 24.51 -3.21
N VAL A 237 9.55 24.97 -2.58
CA VAL A 237 9.35 26.39 -2.23
C VAL A 237 10.46 26.89 -1.32
N ILE A 238 10.85 26.11 -0.30
CA ILE A 238 11.92 26.53 0.62
C ILE A 238 13.28 26.59 -0.06
N CYS A 239 13.58 25.67 -0.97
CA CYS A 239 14.80 25.73 -1.78
C CYS A 239 14.86 26.99 -2.66
N ILE A 240 13.74 27.38 -3.27
CA ILE A 240 13.65 28.60 -4.09
C ILE A 240 13.84 29.85 -3.22
N ILE A 241 13.14 29.96 -2.10
CA ILE A 241 13.28 31.12 -1.18
C ILE A 241 14.73 31.21 -0.68
N THR A 242 15.35 30.08 -0.32
CA THR A 242 16.73 30.06 0.14
C THR A 242 17.71 30.51 -0.95
N LEU A 243 17.51 30.07 -2.21
CA LEU A 243 18.30 30.54 -3.34
C LEU A 243 18.19 32.05 -3.52
N VAL A 244 16.98 32.60 -3.48
CA VAL A 244 16.76 34.05 -3.62
C VAL A 244 17.50 34.82 -2.53
N LEU A 245 17.40 34.40 -1.26
CA LEU A 245 18.10 35.06 -0.16
C LEU A 245 19.62 34.89 -0.23
N LEU A 246 20.11 33.75 -0.72
CA LEU A 246 21.54 33.54 -0.97
C LEU A 246 22.07 34.48 -2.06
N ILE A 247 21.31 34.70 -3.14
CA ILE A 247 21.67 35.67 -4.19
C ILE A 247 21.67 37.09 -3.63
N VAL A 248 20.75 37.44 -2.74
CA VAL A 248 20.76 38.75 -2.05
C VAL A 248 21.99 38.92 -1.12
N ASN A 249 22.50 37.84 -0.55
CA ASN A 249 23.67 37.88 0.33
C ASN A 249 25.02 37.85 -0.39
N LEU A 250 25.16 36.95 -1.38
CA LEU A 250 26.43 36.64 -2.03
C LEU A 250 26.43 37.00 -3.53
N SER A 251 25.43 37.75 -4.00
CA SER A 251 25.27 38.11 -5.41
C SER A 251 25.25 36.85 -6.30
N TYR A 252 25.87 36.90 -7.48
CA TYR A 252 25.99 35.76 -8.39
C TYR A 252 26.88 34.63 -7.84
N SER A 253 27.73 34.88 -6.84
CA SER A 253 28.61 33.87 -6.27
C SER A 253 27.84 32.74 -5.55
N ALA A 254 26.61 33.00 -5.09
CA ALA A 254 25.71 31.99 -4.56
C ALA A 254 25.36 30.88 -5.59
N LEU A 255 25.35 31.22 -6.88
CA LEU A 255 24.99 30.27 -7.94
C LEU A 255 26.00 29.13 -8.05
N ALA A 256 27.28 29.36 -7.71
CA ALA A 256 28.31 28.32 -7.77
C ALA A 256 28.03 27.20 -6.76
N GLY A 257 27.76 27.54 -5.50
CA GLY A 257 27.39 26.53 -4.49
C GLY A 257 26.02 25.93 -4.73
N PHE A 258 25.04 26.73 -5.17
CA PHE A 258 23.72 26.19 -5.49
C PHE A 258 23.76 25.23 -6.68
N ALA A 259 24.59 25.49 -7.70
CA ALA A 259 24.81 24.56 -8.81
C ALA A 259 25.36 23.21 -8.31
N LEU A 260 26.28 23.20 -7.34
CA LEU A 260 26.76 21.97 -6.72
C LEU A 260 25.63 21.19 -6.03
N LEU A 261 24.71 21.88 -5.34
CA LEU A 261 23.53 21.25 -4.73
C LEU A 261 22.61 20.64 -5.79
N VAL A 262 22.31 21.40 -6.86
CA VAL A 262 21.45 20.95 -7.96
C VAL A 262 22.06 19.75 -8.69
N ILE A 263 23.38 19.71 -8.89
CA ILE A 263 24.10 18.57 -9.48
C ILE A 263 24.13 17.37 -8.51
N GLY A 264 24.20 17.63 -7.21
CA GLY A 264 24.15 16.60 -6.17
C GLY A 264 22.80 15.88 -6.09
N VAL A 265 21.68 16.57 -6.34
CA VAL A 265 20.32 15.99 -6.28
C VAL A 265 20.12 14.78 -7.21
N PRO A 266 20.50 14.80 -8.50
CA PRO A 266 20.49 13.63 -9.37
C PRO A 266 21.36 12.48 -8.87
N ALA A 267 22.53 12.76 -8.30
CA ALA A 267 23.42 11.74 -7.76
C ALA A 267 22.77 11.04 -6.55
N LEU A 268 22.22 11.83 -5.61
CA LEU A 268 21.45 11.33 -4.47
C LEU A 268 20.23 10.53 -4.93
N THR A 269 19.50 11.04 -5.92
CA THR A 269 18.33 10.34 -6.49
C THR A 269 18.70 8.99 -7.10
N ARG A 270 19.80 8.91 -7.87
CA ARG A 270 20.29 7.63 -8.43
C ARG A 270 20.72 6.66 -7.32
N ALA A 271 21.41 7.15 -6.29
CA ALA A 271 21.83 6.34 -5.15
C ALA A 271 20.63 5.78 -4.36
N ILE A 272 19.57 6.59 -4.20
CA ILE A 272 18.32 6.16 -3.56
C ILE A 272 17.58 5.13 -4.41
N ARG A 273 17.53 5.27 -5.74
CA ARG A 273 16.97 4.22 -6.62
C ARG A 273 17.72 2.90 -6.48
N LEU A 274 19.05 2.94 -6.30
CA LEU A 274 19.86 1.75 -6.04
C LEU A 274 19.49 1.09 -4.69
N LEU A 275 19.26 1.90 -3.64
CA LEU A 275 18.74 1.40 -2.35
C LEU A 275 17.41 0.67 -2.52
N PHE A 276 16.44 1.28 -3.21
CA PHE A 276 15.13 0.65 -3.45
C PHE A 276 15.25 -0.69 -4.19
N ARG A 277 16.07 -0.75 -5.25
CA ARG A 277 16.31 -2.00 -6.00
C ARG A 277 16.98 -3.09 -5.15
N ARG A 278 17.87 -2.72 -4.23
CA ARG A 278 18.46 -3.69 -3.29
C ARG A 278 17.45 -4.14 -2.24
N ARG A 279 16.63 -3.21 -1.72
CA ARG A 279 15.58 -3.52 -0.75
C ARG A 279 14.57 -4.53 -1.30
N THR A 280 14.14 -4.39 -2.55
CA THR A 280 13.21 -5.35 -3.16
C THR A 280 13.82 -6.75 -3.30
N ARG A 281 15.11 -6.87 -3.62
CA ARG A 281 15.81 -8.17 -3.62
C ARG A 281 15.92 -8.78 -2.22
N ILE A 282 16.21 -7.96 -1.21
CA ILE A 282 16.29 -8.40 0.20
C ILE A 282 14.93 -8.91 0.67
N ASN A 283 13.84 -8.17 0.37
CA ASN A 283 12.48 -8.56 0.75
C ASN A 283 12.14 -9.98 0.24
N LYS A 284 12.54 -10.36 -0.99
CA LYS A 284 12.32 -11.74 -1.49
C LYS A 284 12.97 -12.82 -0.61
N ILE A 285 14.16 -12.55 -0.07
CA ILE A 285 14.85 -13.47 0.84
C ILE A 285 14.16 -13.47 2.21
N THR A 286 13.75 -12.29 2.69
CA THR A 286 12.96 -12.15 3.93
C THR A 286 11.65 -12.94 3.83
N ASP A 287 10.96 -12.90 2.69
CA ASP A 287 9.71 -13.63 2.47
C ASP A 287 9.95 -15.15 2.52
N GLN A 288 11.03 -15.66 1.90
CA GLN A 288 11.43 -17.06 2.03
C GLN A 288 11.67 -17.47 3.49
N ARG A 289 12.35 -16.61 4.26
CA ARG A 289 12.60 -16.85 5.69
C ARG A 289 11.29 -16.89 6.48
N VAL A 290 10.40 -15.92 6.25
CA VAL A 290 9.10 -15.83 6.93
C VAL A 290 8.24 -17.04 6.60
N GLY A 291 8.15 -17.43 5.32
CA GLY A 291 7.41 -18.61 4.87
C GLY A 291 7.91 -19.89 5.55
N LEU A 292 9.22 -20.15 5.50
CA LEU A 292 9.80 -21.31 6.17
C LEU A 292 9.55 -21.28 7.69
N THR A 293 9.62 -20.10 8.32
CA THR A 293 9.33 -19.96 9.76
C THR A 293 7.87 -20.31 10.08
N GLN A 294 6.93 -19.86 9.23
CA GLN A 294 5.51 -20.18 9.38
C GLN A 294 5.25 -21.68 9.21
N GLU A 295 5.84 -22.33 8.21
CA GLU A 295 5.74 -23.78 7.99
C GLU A 295 6.23 -24.59 9.20
N ILE A 296 7.37 -24.18 9.79
CA ILE A 296 7.91 -24.82 11.00
C ILE A 296 6.94 -24.66 12.19
N LEU A 297 6.37 -23.46 12.37
CA LEU A 297 5.48 -23.19 13.50
C LEU A 297 4.10 -23.85 13.35
N SER A 298 3.53 -23.86 12.15
CA SER A 298 2.25 -24.53 11.87
C SER A 298 2.36 -26.04 12.08
N SER A 299 3.51 -26.61 11.75
CA SER A 299 3.77 -28.05 11.82
C SER A 299 4.70 -28.43 12.98
N ILE A 300 4.75 -27.61 14.04
CA ILE A 300 5.74 -27.74 15.12
C ILE A 300 5.71 -29.11 15.80
N ARG A 301 4.51 -29.71 15.93
CA ARG A 301 4.35 -31.05 16.52
C ARG A 301 5.08 -32.12 15.71
N PHE A 302 4.95 -32.09 14.38
CA PHE A 302 5.66 -33.03 13.50
C PHE A 302 7.18 -32.80 13.54
N VAL A 303 7.62 -31.54 13.50
CA VAL A 303 9.05 -31.21 13.60
C VAL A 303 9.66 -31.79 14.88
N LYS A 304 8.93 -31.71 16.00
CA LYS A 304 9.34 -32.29 17.30
C LYS A 304 9.31 -33.82 17.30
N TYR A 305 8.25 -34.44 16.78
CA TYR A 305 8.12 -35.90 16.75
C TYR A 305 9.22 -36.58 15.92
N PHE A 306 9.64 -35.96 14.82
CA PHE A 306 10.68 -36.49 13.94
C PHE A 306 12.11 -36.00 14.29
N GLY A 307 12.27 -35.13 15.27
CA GLY A 307 13.58 -34.59 15.66
C GLY A 307 14.26 -33.73 14.56
N TRP A 308 13.50 -33.12 13.66
CA TRP A 308 14.02 -32.35 12.52
C TRP A 308 14.50 -30.92 12.84
N GLU A 309 14.62 -30.59 14.13
CA GLU A 309 14.88 -29.24 14.60
C GLU A 309 16.21 -28.68 14.08
N SER A 310 17.27 -29.48 14.11
CA SER A 310 18.60 -29.09 13.64
C SER A 310 18.61 -28.82 12.14
N ALA A 311 17.95 -29.67 11.34
CA ALA A 311 17.87 -29.51 9.88
C ALA A 311 17.11 -28.23 9.49
N PHE A 312 15.97 -27.96 10.14
CA PHE A 312 15.23 -26.71 9.92
C PHE A 312 16.00 -25.47 10.38
N LYS A 313 16.72 -25.56 11.50
CA LYS A 313 17.55 -24.47 12.02
C LYS A 313 18.70 -24.13 11.06
N GLU A 314 19.36 -25.14 10.50
CA GLU A 314 20.44 -24.95 9.52
C GLU A 314 19.93 -24.27 8.25
N ARG A 315 18.84 -24.79 7.67
CA ARG A 315 18.20 -24.18 6.49
C ARG A 315 17.78 -22.72 6.75
N LEU A 316 17.25 -22.43 7.93
CA LEU A 316 16.90 -21.06 8.33
C LEU A 316 18.13 -20.16 8.47
N SER A 317 19.24 -20.69 9.01
CA SER A 317 20.51 -19.99 9.17
C SER A 317 21.10 -19.58 7.82
N GLU A 318 21.05 -20.44 6.80
CA GLU A 318 21.53 -20.13 5.46
C GLU A 318 20.75 -18.98 4.79
N ILE A 319 19.41 -19.01 4.90
CA ILE A 319 18.55 -17.93 4.40
C ILE A 319 18.87 -16.64 5.16
N ARG A 320 18.99 -16.72 6.49
CA ARG A 320 19.29 -15.56 7.34
C ARG A 320 20.67 -14.97 7.07
N GLY A 321 21.69 -15.79 6.79
CA GLY A 321 23.02 -15.33 6.42
C GLY A 321 23.02 -14.50 5.14
N ARG A 322 22.28 -14.95 4.12
CA ARG A 322 22.08 -14.18 2.86
C ARG A 322 21.32 -12.88 3.11
N GLU A 323 20.28 -12.91 3.93
CA GLU A 323 19.48 -11.74 4.31
C GLU A 323 20.34 -10.70 5.05
N ILE A 324 21.08 -11.11 6.09
CA ILE A 324 21.95 -10.23 6.88
C ILE A 324 23.00 -9.56 6.00
N ARG A 325 23.68 -10.31 5.14
CA ARG A 325 24.67 -9.75 4.21
C ARG A 325 24.04 -8.70 3.28
N GLY A 326 22.85 -8.98 2.77
CA GLY A 326 22.07 -8.02 1.98
C GLY A 326 21.75 -6.74 2.75
N ILE A 327 21.27 -6.87 3.99
CA ILE A 327 20.94 -5.75 4.88
C ILE A 327 22.18 -4.93 5.23
N GLN A 328 23.32 -5.57 5.54
CA GLN A 328 24.58 -4.89 5.84
C GLN A 328 25.03 -4.00 4.68
N VAL A 329 25.01 -4.53 3.45
CA VAL A 329 25.34 -3.75 2.24
C VAL A 329 24.36 -2.61 2.03
N LEU A 330 23.05 -2.84 2.24
CA LEU A 330 22.04 -1.79 2.16
C LEU A 330 22.30 -0.66 3.17
N LEU A 331 22.61 -1.00 4.42
CA LEU A 331 22.91 -0.05 5.49
C LEU A 331 24.20 0.72 5.20
N ALA A 332 25.24 0.07 4.68
CA ALA A 332 26.47 0.74 4.27
C ALA A 332 26.21 1.79 3.18
N ILE A 333 25.42 1.45 2.15
CA ILE A 333 25.03 2.39 1.09
C ILE A 333 24.19 3.54 1.67
N ARG A 334 23.25 3.25 2.58
CA ARG A 334 22.43 4.26 3.24
C ARG A 334 23.28 5.24 4.06
N ASN A 335 24.26 4.73 4.80
CA ASN A 335 25.18 5.55 5.58
C ASN A 335 26.05 6.43 4.68
N ALA A 336 26.55 5.89 3.56
CA ALA A 336 27.29 6.68 2.57
C ALA A 336 26.43 7.82 1.99
N ILE A 337 25.16 7.54 1.63
CA ILE A 337 24.21 8.55 1.16
C ILE A 337 23.96 9.63 2.23
N ASN A 338 23.76 9.23 3.48
CA ASN A 338 23.58 10.17 4.60
C ASN A 338 24.82 11.06 4.80
N ALA A 339 26.03 10.49 4.73
CA ALA A 339 27.28 11.23 4.85
C ALA A 339 27.45 12.28 3.73
N VAL A 340 27.20 11.89 2.48
CA VAL A 340 27.21 12.81 1.33
C VAL A 340 26.14 13.89 1.50
N SER A 341 24.91 13.52 1.88
CA SER A 341 23.80 14.47 2.03
C SER A 341 24.03 15.48 3.16
N MET A 342 24.66 15.06 4.26
CA MET A 342 24.99 15.94 5.39
C MET A 342 26.15 16.89 5.09
N SER A 343 27.10 16.47 4.25
CA SER A 343 28.30 17.27 3.91
C SER A 343 28.13 18.15 2.67
N LEU A 344 27.23 17.79 1.75
CA LEU A 344 27.03 18.52 0.49
C LEU A 344 26.76 20.02 0.69
N PRO A 345 25.95 20.47 1.68
CA PRO A 345 25.74 21.91 1.91
C PRO A 345 26.97 22.64 2.45
N ILE A 346 27.85 21.94 3.18
CA ILE A 346 29.12 22.52 3.64
C ILE A 346 30.00 22.82 2.44
N TYR A 347 30.18 21.85 1.52
CA TYR A 347 30.96 22.07 0.29
C TYR A 347 30.34 23.13 -0.62
N ALA A 348 29.00 23.20 -0.69
CA ALA A 348 28.31 24.25 -1.43
C ALA A 348 28.57 25.65 -0.85
N SER A 349 28.56 25.77 0.49
CA SER A 349 28.89 27.03 1.16
C SER A 349 30.36 27.43 0.92
N MET A 350 31.28 26.47 1.02
CA MET A 350 32.70 26.68 0.77
C MET A 350 32.96 27.15 -0.67
N LEU A 351 32.36 26.49 -1.67
CA LEU A 351 32.49 26.89 -3.07
C LEU A 351 31.94 28.30 -3.30
N SER A 352 30.79 28.64 -2.71
CA SER A 352 30.21 29.98 -2.82
C SER A 352 31.11 31.05 -2.21
N PHE A 353 31.72 30.79 -1.05
CA PHE A 353 32.63 31.75 -0.41
C PHE A 353 33.96 31.90 -1.14
N ILE A 354 34.51 30.82 -1.70
CA ILE A 354 35.70 30.89 -2.57
C ILE A 354 35.39 31.76 -3.79
N THR A 355 34.27 31.51 -4.48
CA THR A 355 33.85 32.34 -5.62
C THR A 355 33.62 33.79 -5.18
N TYR A 356 32.96 34.03 -4.06
CA TYR A 356 32.71 35.38 -3.55
C TYR A 356 34.01 36.16 -3.26
N SER A 357 35.00 35.48 -2.66
CA SER A 357 36.31 36.07 -2.37
C SER A 357 37.13 36.38 -3.62
N LEU A 358 36.97 35.62 -4.71
CA LEU A 358 37.71 35.81 -5.95
C LEU A 358 37.12 36.91 -6.85
N THR A 359 35.89 37.36 -6.60
CA THR A 359 35.17 38.30 -7.49
C THR A 359 34.96 39.69 -6.86
N ASP A 360 35.94 40.15 -6.06
CA ASP A 360 36.07 41.49 -5.47
C ASP A 360 35.12 41.89 -4.32
N ASN A 361 34.33 40.95 -3.79
CA ASN A 361 33.46 41.26 -2.65
C ASN A 361 34.15 41.03 -1.31
N ARG A 362 34.23 42.07 -0.47
CA ARG A 362 34.75 41.97 0.90
C ARG A 362 33.90 40.98 1.70
N LEU A 363 34.54 40.00 2.34
CA LEU A 363 33.90 39.00 3.19
C LEU A 363 33.42 39.61 4.51
N ALA A 364 32.33 40.37 4.47
CA ALA A 364 31.68 40.91 5.66
C ALA A 364 31.10 39.75 6.50
N PRO A 365 31.38 39.66 7.81
CA PRO A 365 30.94 38.50 8.58
C PRO A 365 29.41 38.33 8.62
N ALA A 366 28.64 39.43 8.55
CA ALA A 366 27.18 39.37 8.44
C ALA A 366 26.70 38.53 7.23
N ALA A 367 27.28 38.76 6.04
CA ALA A 367 26.93 38.02 4.83
C ALA A 367 27.41 36.56 4.89
N VAL A 368 28.58 36.29 5.48
CA VAL A 368 29.14 34.95 5.61
C VAL A 368 28.30 34.09 6.57
N PHE A 369 28.05 34.56 7.80
CA PHE A 369 27.32 33.78 8.81
C PHE A 369 25.87 33.51 8.42
N SER A 370 25.18 34.51 7.88
CA SER A 370 23.80 34.33 7.41
C SER A 370 23.73 33.35 6.23
N SER A 371 24.64 33.44 5.26
CA SER A 371 24.68 32.51 4.12
C SER A 371 25.04 31.08 4.53
N LEU A 372 25.97 30.92 5.48
CA LEU A 372 26.31 29.61 6.04
C LEU A 372 25.10 28.94 6.70
N ALA A 373 24.32 29.72 7.46
CA ALA A 373 23.08 29.24 8.07
C ALA A 373 22.02 28.87 7.03
N LEU A 374 21.86 29.67 5.97
CA LEU A 374 20.97 29.37 4.83
C LEU A 374 21.35 28.07 4.13
N PHE A 375 22.65 27.84 3.84
CA PHE A 375 23.13 26.57 3.29
C PHE A 375 22.85 25.40 4.23
N ASN A 376 23.07 25.55 5.54
CA ASN A 376 22.77 24.51 6.52
C ASN A 376 21.26 24.19 6.60
N GLY A 377 20.40 25.18 6.40
CA GLY A 377 18.95 25.02 6.35
C GLY A 377 18.47 24.06 5.23
N LEU A 378 19.21 23.99 4.11
CA LEU A 378 18.89 23.10 2.98
C LEU A 378 19.11 21.61 3.28
N ARG A 379 19.79 21.24 4.38
CA ARG A 379 20.04 19.83 4.74
C ARG A 379 18.76 19.03 4.94
N LEU A 380 17.80 19.61 5.68
CA LEU A 380 16.54 18.93 6.02
C LEU A 380 15.71 18.58 4.77
N PRO A 381 15.37 19.54 3.88
CA PRO A 381 14.60 19.23 2.68
C PRO A 381 15.36 18.29 1.74
N LEU A 382 16.67 18.45 1.55
CA LEU A 382 17.44 17.56 0.67
C LEU A 382 17.50 16.11 1.17
N ASN A 383 17.52 15.89 2.48
CA ASN A 383 17.59 14.54 3.06
C ASN A 383 16.20 13.88 3.17
N LEU A 384 15.16 14.64 3.54
CA LEU A 384 13.83 14.08 3.78
C LEU A 384 12.95 14.01 2.53
N LEU A 385 13.06 14.96 1.58
CA LEU A 385 12.18 15.01 0.42
C LEU A 385 12.18 13.74 -0.44
N PRO A 386 13.33 13.08 -0.70
CA PRO A 386 13.33 11.81 -1.41
C PRO A 386 12.57 10.68 -0.68
N LEU A 387 12.65 10.65 0.66
CA LEU A 387 11.90 9.70 1.48
C LEU A 387 10.39 9.96 1.38
N VAL A 388 9.98 11.23 1.51
CA VAL A 388 8.58 11.64 1.41
C VAL A 388 8.00 11.32 0.04
N ILE A 389 8.73 11.59 -1.05
CA ILE A 389 8.32 11.19 -2.40
C ILE A 389 8.05 9.68 -2.47
N GLY A 390 8.96 8.86 -1.93
CA GLY A 390 8.77 7.42 -1.88
C GLY A 390 7.51 7.01 -1.13
N GLN A 391 7.30 7.56 0.06
CA GLN A 391 6.11 7.29 0.89
C GLN A 391 4.81 7.70 0.19
N VAL A 392 4.79 8.88 -0.46
CA VAL A 392 3.62 9.36 -1.19
C VAL A 392 3.31 8.49 -2.41
N VAL A 393 4.34 8.03 -3.14
CA VAL A 393 4.16 7.12 -4.27
C VAL A 393 3.62 5.76 -3.81
N ASP A 394 4.15 5.21 -2.71
CA ASP A 394 3.67 3.95 -2.12
C ASP A 394 2.23 4.09 -1.61
N ALA A 395 1.90 5.20 -0.96
CA ALA A 395 0.54 5.51 -0.52
C ALA A 395 -0.41 5.69 -1.70
N TRP A 396 0.03 6.34 -2.79
CA TRP A 396 -0.76 6.49 -4.01
C TRP A 396 -1.13 5.14 -4.62
N GLN A 397 -0.18 4.20 -4.75
CA GLN A 397 -0.47 2.85 -5.21
C GLN A 397 -1.41 2.09 -4.26
N SER A 398 -1.25 2.29 -2.96
CA SER A 398 -2.09 1.66 -1.94
C SER A 398 -3.53 2.17 -1.99
N LEU A 399 -3.71 3.48 -2.18
CA LEU A 399 -5.02 4.10 -2.37
C LEU A 399 -5.71 3.59 -3.64
N GLN A 400 -4.96 3.39 -4.74
CA GLN A 400 -5.49 2.81 -5.96
C GLN A 400 -5.99 1.38 -5.75
N ARG A 401 -5.22 0.53 -5.05
CA ARG A 401 -5.64 -0.84 -4.71
C ARG A 401 -6.88 -0.85 -3.81
N ILE A 402 -6.95 0.03 -2.82
CA ILE A 402 -8.13 0.13 -1.96
C ILE A 402 -9.34 0.58 -2.79
N GLN A 403 -9.19 1.56 -3.68
CA GLN A 403 -10.28 1.99 -4.56
C GLN A 403 -10.76 0.85 -5.47
N GLU A 404 -9.85 0.09 -6.07
CA GLU A 404 -10.17 -1.08 -6.89
C GLU A 404 -10.96 -2.14 -6.09
N PHE A 405 -10.56 -2.40 -4.84
CA PHE A 405 -11.30 -3.27 -3.93
C PHE A 405 -12.70 -2.73 -3.62
N MET A 406 -12.84 -1.45 -3.31
CA MET A 406 -14.13 -0.82 -3.03
C MET A 406 -15.09 -0.87 -4.22
N LEU A 407 -14.56 -0.84 -5.44
CA LEU A 407 -15.32 -0.95 -6.69
C LEU A 407 -15.61 -2.38 -7.12
N SER A 408 -15.07 -3.38 -6.43
CA SER A 408 -15.28 -4.79 -6.79
C SER A 408 -16.74 -5.22 -6.57
N GLU A 409 -17.16 -6.21 -7.34
CA GLU A 409 -18.54 -6.74 -7.35
C GLU A 409 -18.98 -7.20 -5.94
N GLU A 410 -20.20 -6.82 -5.57
CA GLU A 410 -20.85 -7.24 -4.33
C GLU A 410 -21.70 -8.49 -4.58
N GLN A 411 -21.93 -9.29 -3.54
CA GLN A 411 -22.81 -10.44 -3.61
C GLN A 411 -24.27 -9.96 -3.67
N GLU A 412 -24.96 -10.30 -4.75
CA GLU A 412 -26.40 -10.08 -4.88
C GLU A 412 -27.16 -11.32 -4.38
N GLU A 413 -28.17 -11.12 -3.53
CA GLU A 413 -29.09 -12.19 -3.14
C GLU A 413 -30.10 -12.44 -4.27
N HIS A 414 -29.81 -13.41 -5.15
CA HIS A 414 -30.64 -13.75 -6.31
C HIS A 414 -31.79 -14.73 -6.03
N ALA A 415 -32.11 -14.99 -4.76
CA ALA A 415 -33.16 -15.92 -4.37
C ALA A 415 -34.38 -15.15 -3.87
N GLU A 416 -35.55 -15.45 -4.43
CA GLU A 416 -36.79 -14.78 -4.04
C GLU A 416 -37.32 -15.39 -2.75
N PHE A 417 -37.64 -14.54 -1.78
CA PHE A 417 -38.27 -14.96 -0.54
C PHE A 417 -39.78 -14.72 -0.63
N ASN A 418 -40.55 -15.80 -0.73
CA ASN A 418 -42.01 -15.75 -0.79
C ASN A 418 -42.63 -16.58 0.35
N PRO A 419 -42.98 -15.95 1.49
CA PRO A 419 -43.56 -16.64 2.65
C PRO A 419 -44.85 -17.39 2.35
N GLU A 420 -45.60 -16.97 1.32
CA GLU A 420 -46.90 -17.56 0.95
C GLU A 420 -46.76 -18.76 0.02
N SER A 421 -45.54 -19.12 -0.39
CA SER A 421 -45.29 -20.34 -1.14
C SER A 421 -45.74 -21.57 -0.34
N GLU A 422 -46.44 -22.49 -1.02
CA GLU A 422 -46.87 -23.77 -0.46
C GLU A 422 -45.65 -24.61 -0.05
N ASN A 423 -44.64 -24.63 -0.93
CA ASN A 423 -43.37 -25.32 -0.72
C ASN A 423 -42.37 -24.46 0.05
N ALA A 424 -41.54 -25.11 0.89
CA ALA A 424 -40.47 -24.48 1.62
C ALA A 424 -39.31 -24.06 0.69
N ILE A 425 -39.03 -24.87 -0.34
CA ILE A 425 -38.01 -24.60 -1.36
C ILE A 425 -38.57 -25.06 -2.71
N THR A 426 -38.45 -24.19 -3.72
CA THR A 426 -38.76 -24.52 -5.11
C THR A 426 -37.60 -24.09 -5.99
N MET A 427 -37.10 -25.00 -6.80
CA MET A 427 -36.04 -24.78 -7.79
C MET A 427 -36.55 -25.23 -9.15
N SER A 428 -36.51 -24.33 -10.14
CA SER A 428 -36.92 -24.61 -11.51
C SER A 428 -35.76 -24.32 -12.47
N ASP A 429 -35.28 -25.38 -13.11
CA ASP A 429 -34.14 -25.39 -14.04
C ASP A 429 -32.90 -24.63 -13.53
N ALA A 430 -32.66 -24.71 -12.22
CA ALA A 430 -31.65 -23.91 -11.56
C ALA A 430 -30.26 -24.51 -11.77
N SER A 431 -29.32 -23.69 -12.22
CA SER A 431 -27.92 -24.09 -12.37
C SER A 431 -27.00 -23.23 -11.51
N PHE A 432 -25.97 -23.85 -10.95
CA PHE A 432 -25.03 -23.21 -10.04
C PHE A 432 -23.59 -23.54 -10.40
N THR A 433 -22.67 -22.64 -10.09
CA THR A 433 -21.24 -22.87 -10.26
C THR A 433 -20.50 -22.44 -9.01
N TRP A 434 -19.47 -23.21 -8.64
CA TRP A 434 -18.43 -22.68 -7.76
C TRP A 434 -17.61 -21.65 -8.52
N GLU A 435 -17.17 -20.63 -7.81
CA GLU A 435 -16.19 -19.69 -8.31
C GLU A 435 -14.80 -20.36 -8.30
N ARG A 436 -13.93 -20.02 -9.26
CA ARG A 436 -12.59 -20.62 -9.34
C ARG A 436 -11.84 -20.37 -8.02
N THR A 437 -11.07 -21.33 -7.51
CA THR A 437 -10.13 -21.02 -6.42
C THR A 437 -9.11 -20.00 -6.92
N PRO A 438 -8.77 -18.96 -6.13
CA PRO A 438 -7.77 -17.99 -6.54
C PRO A 438 -6.47 -18.71 -6.87
N THR A 439 -5.96 -18.51 -8.09
CA THR A 439 -4.62 -18.95 -8.47
C THR A 439 -3.62 -18.21 -7.59
N GLN A 440 -3.18 -18.84 -6.50
CA GLN A 440 -2.02 -18.38 -5.75
C GLN A 440 -0.76 -18.83 -6.51
N ASP A 441 -0.46 -18.17 -7.64
CA ASP A 441 0.83 -18.32 -8.30
C ASP A 441 1.75 -17.14 -7.92
N PRO A 442 2.83 -17.37 -7.15
CA PRO A 442 3.83 -16.35 -6.83
C PRO A 442 4.59 -15.83 -8.09
N ALA A 443 4.43 -16.49 -9.24
CA ALA A 443 5.15 -16.19 -10.47
C ALA A 443 4.63 -14.95 -11.21
N ASP A 444 3.32 -14.68 -11.18
CA ASP A 444 2.73 -13.58 -11.96
C ASP A 444 2.92 -12.20 -11.32
N SER A 445 3.08 -12.15 -9.99
CA SER A 445 3.39 -10.92 -9.26
C SER A 445 4.80 -10.38 -9.56
N ALA A 446 5.71 -11.22 -10.05
CA ALA A 446 7.08 -10.84 -10.37
C ALA A 446 7.28 -10.37 -11.82
N ALA A 447 6.39 -10.77 -12.75
CA ALA A 447 6.55 -10.53 -14.18
C ALA A 447 6.13 -9.11 -14.63
N MET A 448 5.26 -8.42 -13.87
CA MET A 448 4.72 -7.11 -14.31
C MET A 448 5.55 -5.87 -13.94
N ASN A 449 6.65 -6.00 -13.18
CA ASN A 449 7.54 -4.87 -12.87
C ASN A 449 8.67 -4.63 -13.88
N ASN A 450 8.70 -5.36 -15.00
CA ASN A 450 9.78 -5.28 -16.00
C ASN A 450 9.30 -5.01 -17.45
N ALA A 451 8.15 -4.38 -17.66
CA ALA A 451 7.78 -3.85 -18.97
C ALA A 451 8.38 -2.45 -19.17
N GLY A 452 9.69 -2.39 -19.35
CA GLY A 452 10.44 -1.14 -19.49
C GLY A 452 11.90 -1.35 -19.83
N GLN A 453 12.21 -2.24 -20.78
CA GLN A 453 13.51 -2.30 -21.44
C GLN A 453 13.40 -3.17 -22.71
N THR A 454 13.37 -2.51 -23.85
CA THR A 454 13.64 -3.11 -25.17
C THR A 454 15.05 -3.72 -25.19
N PRO A 455 15.24 -5.00 -25.52
CA PRO A 455 16.57 -5.53 -25.82
C PRO A 455 16.93 -5.16 -27.26
N LYS A 456 18.01 -4.40 -27.44
CA LYS A 456 18.62 -4.13 -28.74
C LYS A 456 19.23 -5.41 -29.31
N LYS A 457 18.86 -5.73 -30.56
CA LYS A 457 19.55 -6.67 -31.45
C LYS A 457 21.02 -6.25 -31.61
N GLY A 458 21.93 -7.21 -31.40
CA GLY A 458 23.34 -7.12 -31.76
C GLY A 458 23.78 -8.46 -32.31
N SER A 459 23.70 -8.60 -33.63
CA SER A 459 24.23 -9.69 -34.43
C SER A 459 25.76 -9.76 -34.34
N LYS A 460 26.32 -10.94 -34.10
CA LYS A 460 27.60 -11.35 -34.69
C LYS A 460 27.67 -12.88 -34.85
N LYS A 461 27.97 -13.26 -36.09
CA LYS A 461 28.10 -14.59 -36.67
C LYS A 461 29.51 -15.16 -36.44
N VAL A 462 29.56 -16.47 -36.13
CA VAL A 462 30.41 -17.54 -36.75
C VAL A 462 31.86 -17.69 -36.22
N PRO A 463 32.53 -18.89 -36.30
CA PRO A 463 32.12 -20.22 -36.80
C PRO A 463 32.26 -21.42 -35.82
N VAL A 464 31.67 -22.52 -36.29
CA VAL A 464 31.84 -23.93 -35.89
C VAL A 464 33.20 -24.47 -36.36
N THR A 465 33.85 -25.29 -35.54
CA THR A 465 34.79 -26.33 -35.99
C THR A 465 34.48 -27.63 -35.24
N SER A 466 34.18 -28.67 -36.02
CA SER A 466 34.07 -30.07 -35.59
C SER A 466 35.45 -30.61 -35.20
N GLU A 467 35.49 -31.48 -34.19
CA GLU A 467 36.45 -32.58 -34.16
C GLU A 467 35.85 -33.80 -33.44
N ASN A 468 36.01 -34.94 -34.11
CA ASN A 468 35.65 -36.29 -33.70
C ASN A 468 36.57 -36.80 -32.59
N ASN A 469 36.06 -37.59 -31.64
CA ASN A 469 36.65 -38.90 -31.38
C ASN A 469 35.72 -39.88 -30.65
N LYS A 470 35.74 -41.12 -31.15
CA LYS A 470 34.98 -42.30 -30.69
C LYS A 470 35.68 -43.01 -29.53
N SER A 471 34.87 -43.73 -28.73
CA SER A 471 35.06 -45.08 -28.14
C SER A 471 34.42 -45.12 -26.75
N GLY A 472 33.66 -46.12 -26.30
CA GLY A 472 33.15 -47.38 -26.86
C GLY A 472 32.19 -48.04 -25.84
N ALA A 473 31.36 -48.99 -26.33
CA ALA A 473 30.79 -50.20 -25.69
C ALA A 473 30.32 -50.16 -24.20
N ALA A 474 29.19 -50.71 -23.74
CA ALA A 474 28.19 -51.64 -24.27
C ALA A 474 27.00 -51.74 -23.26
N GLY A 475 25.87 -52.31 -23.69
CA GLY A 475 25.07 -53.22 -22.84
C GLY A 475 23.79 -52.70 -22.16
N SER A 476 22.67 -52.76 -22.91
CA SER A 476 21.31 -53.15 -22.50
C SER A 476 20.88 -53.12 -21.02
N ALA A 477 19.85 -52.33 -20.73
CA ALA A 477 18.67 -52.75 -19.96
C ALA A 477 17.49 -51.83 -20.29
N GLU A 478 16.40 -52.42 -20.76
CA GLU A 478 15.08 -51.80 -20.86
C GLU A 478 14.54 -51.57 -19.44
N GLU A 479 14.17 -50.33 -19.12
CA GLU A 479 13.20 -50.06 -18.06
C GLU A 479 12.43 -48.78 -18.43
N SER A 480 11.17 -48.98 -18.78
CA SER A 480 10.16 -47.95 -18.98
C SER A 480 9.94 -47.17 -17.68
N SER A 481 10.39 -45.92 -17.66
CA SER A 481 10.00 -44.94 -16.64
C SER A 481 9.71 -43.60 -17.32
N ASP A 482 8.55 -43.52 -17.96
CA ASP A 482 7.92 -42.24 -18.28
C ASP A 482 7.33 -41.65 -16.99
N ASP A 483 8.24 -41.13 -16.15
CA ASP A 483 7.91 -40.20 -15.06
C ASP A 483 8.40 -38.82 -15.50
N THR A 484 7.71 -38.24 -16.48
CA THR A 484 7.81 -36.79 -16.73
C THR A 484 6.49 -36.14 -16.37
N ALA A 485 6.39 -35.77 -15.10
CA ALA A 485 5.46 -34.78 -14.58
C ALA A 485 5.64 -33.45 -15.32
N SER A 486 5.09 -33.37 -16.52
CA SER A 486 4.79 -32.13 -17.22
C SER A 486 3.35 -31.78 -16.87
N THR A 487 3.18 -30.97 -15.84
CA THR A 487 1.90 -30.34 -15.49
C THR A 487 1.53 -29.35 -16.59
N LEU A 488 0.98 -29.86 -17.69
CA LEU A 488 0.01 -29.11 -18.48
C LEU A 488 -1.22 -28.96 -17.58
N VAL A 489 -1.33 -27.78 -16.95
CA VAL A 489 -2.51 -27.41 -16.18
C VAL A 489 -3.65 -27.24 -17.18
N GLU A 490 -4.40 -28.30 -17.44
CA GLU A 490 -5.73 -28.18 -18.02
C GLU A 490 -6.54 -27.24 -17.12
N GLU A 491 -7.16 -26.22 -17.72
CA GLU A 491 -8.09 -25.34 -17.03
C GLU A 491 -9.20 -26.21 -16.42
N ARG A 492 -9.09 -26.53 -15.12
CA ARG A 492 -10.14 -27.27 -14.42
C ARG A 492 -11.39 -26.38 -14.39
N VAL A 493 -12.39 -26.76 -15.17
CA VAL A 493 -13.73 -26.16 -15.13
C VAL A 493 -14.24 -26.29 -13.69
N ALA A 494 -14.70 -25.19 -13.10
CA ALA A 494 -15.24 -25.21 -11.75
C ALA A 494 -16.45 -26.16 -11.70
N PHE A 495 -16.64 -26.85 -10.56
CA PHE A 495 -17.76 -27.77 -10.40
C PHE A 495 -19.09 -27.03 -10.55
N LYS A 496 -19.97 -27.56 -11.41
CA LYS A 496 -21.30 -27.01 -11.70
C LYS A 496 -22.39 -27.99 -11.27
N LEU A 497 -23.50 -27.45 -10.78
CA LEU A 497 -24.79 -28.13 -10.70
C LEU A 497 -25.63 -27.62 -11.87
N GLN A 498 -26.26 -28.51 -12.64
CA GLN A 498 -26.98 -28.15 -13.86
C GLN A 498 -28.41 -28.65 -13.80
N HIS A 499 -29.35 -27.85 -14.30
CA HIS A 499 -30.75 -28.22 -14.52
C HIS A 499 -31.43 -28.84 -13.29
N MET A 500 -31.19 -28.25 -12.11
CA MET A 500 -31.75 -28.72 -10.85
C MET A 500 -33.23 -28.35 -10.76
N ASN A 501 -34.09 -29.37 -10.68
CA ASN A 501 -35.52 -29.24 -10.41
C ASN A 501 -35.82 -29.92 -9.08
N LEU A 502 -36.27 -29.15 -8.09
CA LEU A 502 -36.46 -29.63 -6.72
C LEU A 502 -37.60 -28.87 -6.05
N GLU A 503 -38.53 -29.59 -5.45
CA GLU A 503 -39.59 -29.06 -4.60
C GLU A 503 -39.52 -29.77 -3.25
N ILE A 504 -39.49 -28.99 -2.18
CA ILE A 504 -39.49 -29.51 -0.80
C ILE A 504 -40.66 -28.89 -0.06
N GLY A 505 -41.55 -29.73 0.46
CA GLY A 505 -42.71 -29.31 1.24
C GLY A 505 -42.34 -28.78 2.62
N ARG A 506 -43.27 -28.06 3.26
CA ARG A 506 -43.09 -27.65 4.67
C ARG A 506 -43.16 -28.87 5.58
N ASN A 507 -42.31 -28.88 6.61
CA ASN A 507 -42.20 -29.98 7.59
C ASN A 507 -41.79 -31.34 6.98
N GLU A 508 -41.12 -31.32 5.83
CA GLU A 508 -40.57 -32.52 5.20
C GLU A 508 -39.11 -32.76 5.61
N LEU A 509 -38.74 -34.02 5.83
CA LEU A 509 -37.34 -34.44 6.05
C LEU A 509 -36.79 -35.08 4.78
N VAL A 510 -35.86 -34.41 4.12
CA VAL A 510 -35.25 -34.86 2.87
C VAL A 510 -33.81 -35.36 3.13
N ALA A 511 -33.48 -36.54 2.61
CA ALA A 511 -32.15 -37.12 2.70
C ALA A 511 -31.44 -37.08 1.34
N VAL A 512 -30.32 -36.35 1.25
CA VAL A 512 -29.49 -36.28 0.03
C VAL A 512 -28.36 -37.32 0.12
N ILE A 513 -28.41 -38.36 -0.70
CA ILE A 513 -27.44 -39.46 -0.72
C ILE A 513 -26.66 -39.52 -2.05
N GLY A 514 -25.45 -40.06 -2.03
CA GLY A 514 -24.61 -40.19 -3.24
C GLY A 514 -23.14 -40.44 -2.90
N SER A 515 -22.35 -40.81 -3.92
CA SER A 515 -20.91 -41.06 -3.79
C SER A 515 -20.11 -39.81 -3.41
N VAL A 516 -18.89 -39.98 -2.89
CA VAL A 516 -17.99 -38.84 -2.60
C VAL A 516 -17.72 -38.07 -3.90
N GLY A 517 -17.86 -36.74 -3.87
CA GLY A 517 -17.71 -35.88 -5.06
C GLY A 517 -18.99 -35.68 -5.89
N SER A 518 -20.12 -36.32 -5.55
CA SER A 518 -21.39 -36.20 -6.29
C SER A 518 -22.09 -34.84 -6.15
N GLY A 519 -21.50 -33.85 -5.47
CA GLY A 519 -22.09 -32.52 -5.31
C GLY A 519 -23.05 -32.34 -4.12
N LYS A 520 -23.14 -33.27 -3.16
CA LYS A 520 -24.01 -33.14 -1.98
C LYS A 520 -23.78 -31.85 -1.19
N THR A 521 -22.51 -31.60 -0.83
CA THR A 521 -22.12 -30.37 -0.12
C THR A 521 -22.35 -29.13 -1.00
N SER A 522 -22.12 -29.26 -2.31
CA SER A 522 -22.41 -28.19 -3.28
C SER A 522 -23.91 -27.84 -3.33
N LEU A 523 -24.81 -28.83 -3.29
CA LEU A 523 -26.26 -28.58 -3.26
C LEU A 523 -26.66 -27.79 -2.01
N LEU A 524 -26.15 -28.18 -0.83
CA LEU A 524 -26.41 -27.44 0.41
C LEU A 524 -25.80 -26.03 0.39
N ALA A 525 -24.61 -25.87 -0.21
CA ALA A 525 -23.98 -24.57 -0.39
C ALA A 525 -24.76 -23.67 -1.37
N ALA A 526 -25.33 -24.24 -2.43
CA ALA A 526 -26.21 -23.53 -3.36
C ALA A 526 -27.47 -23.01 -2.66
N LEU A 527 -28.11 -23.86 -1.84
CA LEU A 527 -29.27 -23.45 -1.03
C LEU A 527 -28.90 -22.43 0.07
N ALA A 528 -27.69 -22.53 0.64
CA ALA A 528 -27.18 -21.55 1.59
C ALA A 528 -26.92 -20.19 0.94
N GLY A 529 -26.67 -20.15 -0.38
CA GLY A 529 -26.32 -18.96 -1.15
C GLY A 529 -24.81 -18.76 -1.36
N ASP A 530 -24.00 -19.77 -1.04
CA ASP A 530 -22.53 -19.74 -1.23
C ASP A 530 -22.12 -20.03 -2.68
N MET A 531 -22.94 -20.78 -3.43
CA MET A 531 -22.73 -20.97 -4.88
C MET A 531 -23.53 -19.95 -5.70
N ARG A 532 -22.93 -19.45 -6.77
CA ARG A 532 -23.61 -18.51 -7.67
C ARG A 532 -24.61 -19.24 -8.56
N LYS A 533 -25.86 -18.75 -8.59
CA LYS A 533 -26.88 -19.15 -9.56
C LYS A 533 -26.54 -18.57 -10.93
N THR A 534 -26.45 -19.40 -11.97
CA THR A 534 -26.17 -18.97 -13.36
C THR A 534 -27.43 -18.90 -14.22
N SER A 535 -28.41 -19.76 -13.94
CA SER A 535 -29.69 -19.81 -14.66
C SER A 535 -30.79 -20.37 -13.74
N GLY A 536 -32.04 -20.22 -14.17
CA GLY A 536 -33.22 -20.74 -13.48
C GLY A 536 -33.66 -19.92 -12.26
N GLU A 537 -34.68 -20.42 -11.57
CA GLU A 537 -35.34 -19.75 -10.46
C GLU A 537 -35.18 -20.54 -9.16
N VAL A 538 -35.06 -19.81 -8.05
CA VAL A 538 -35.01 -20.39 -6.70
C VAL A 538 -35.88 -19.53 -5.80
N VAL A 539 -36.91 -20.15 -5.25
CA VAL A 539 -37.87 -19.52 -4.34
C VAL A 539 -37.78 -20.19 -2.97
N PHE A 540 -37.63 -19.38 -1.93
CA PHE A 540 -37.66 -19.83 -0.54
C PHE A 540 -38.96 -19.41 0.14
N GLY A 541 -39.72 -20.39 0.65
CA GLY A 541 -40.93 -20.19 1.44
C GLY A 541 -40.70 -20.09 2.96
N ALA A 542 -39.49 -20.38 3.43
CA ALA A 542 -39.16 -20.40 4.86
C ALA A 542 -37.73 -19.86 5.14
N SER A 543 -37.50 -19.45 6.38
CA SER A 543 -36.16 -19.05 6.84
C SER A 543 -35.20 -20.23 6.87
N LYS A 544 -33.93 -20.00 6.55
CA LYS A 544 -32.87 -21.02 6.50
C LYS A 544 -31.96 -21.02 7.73
N ALA A 545 -31.50 -22.20 8.12
CA ALA A 545 -30.38 -22.39 9.03
C ALA A 545 -29.36 -23.32 8.36
N PHE A 546 -28.07 -23.03 8.50
CA PHE A 546 -27.00 -23.77 7.84
C PHE A 546 -25.99 -24.30 8.86
N CYS A 547 -25.72 -25.60 8.80
CA CYS A 547 -24.68 -26.25 9.58
C CYS A 547 -23.56 -26.71 8.62
N PRO A 548 -22.38 -26.07 8.65
CA PRO A 548 -21.29 -26.43 7.76
C PRO A 548 -20.71 -27.80 8.12
N GLN A 549 -20.14 -28.48 7.12
CA GLN A 549 -19.46 -29.77 7.31
C GLN A 549 -18.30 -29.69 8.30
N TYR A 550 -17.59 -28.56 8.33
CA TYR A 550 -16.55 -28.27 9.31
C TYR A 550 -17.08 -27.28 10.34
N ALA A 551 -17.11 -27.70 11.61
CA ALA A 551 -17.56 -26.84 12.69
C ALA A 551 -16.59 -25.66 12.89
N TRP A 552 -17.13 -24.45 12.88
CA TRP A 552 -16.43 -23.24 13.26
C TRP A 552 -16.93 -22.75 14.62
N ILE A 553 -16.01 -22.49 15.54
CA ILE A 553 -16.32 -22.04 16.90
C ILE A 553 -15.76 -20.63 17.07
N GLN A 554 -16.63 -19.69 17.40
CA GLN A 554 -16.26 -18.33 17.77
C GLN A 554 -15.42 -18.33 19.05
N ASN A 555 -14.47 -17.40 19.14
CA ASN A 555 -13.71 -17.15 20.37
C ASN A 555 -14.60 -16.47 21.42
N ALA A 556 -15.49 -17.27 21.99
CA ALA A 556 -16.55 -16.90 22.91
C ALA A 556 -16.88 -18.12 23.78
N THR A 557 -17.77 -17.94 24.76
CA THR A 557 -18.24 -19.09 25.56
C THR A 557 -19.00 -20.10 24.68
N VAL A 558 -19.02 -21.37 25.09
CA VAL A 558 -19.85 -22.40 24.41
C VAL A 558 -21.31 -21.97 24.33
N ARG A 559 -21.81 -21.32 25.39
CA ARG A 559 -23.16 -20.74 25.42
C ARG A 559 -23.38 -19.71 24.32
N GLN A 560 -22.46 -18.76 24.14
CA GLN A 560 -22.56 -17.74 23.10
C GLN A 560 -22.47 -18.32 21.69
N ASN A 561 -21.67 -19.38 21.51
CA ASN A 561 -21.62 -20.12 20.24
C ASN A 561 -22.98 -20.77 19.90
N ILE A 562 -23.69 -21.33 20.89
CA ILE A 562 -25.02 -21.93 20.68
C ILE A 562 -26.10 -20.86 20.47
N LEU A 563 -26.09 -19.78 21.27
CA LEU A 563 -27.09 -18.71 21.17
C LEU A 563 -26.91 -17.83 19.93
N PHE A 564 -25.67 -17.69 19.45
CA PHE A 564 -25.30 -16.97 18.23
C PHE A 564 -25.90 -15.55 18.13
N GLY A 565 -25.86 -14.80 19.24
CA GLY A 565 -26.37 -13.42 19.32
C GLY A 565 -27.84 -13.28 19.73
N LYS A 566 -28.59 -14.38 19.86
CA LYS A 566 -29.97 -14.35 20.40
C LYS A 566 -29.99 -14.28 21.93
N GLU A 567 -31.08 -13.75 22.48
CA GLU A 567 -31.35 -13.80 23.90
C GLU A 567 -31.55 -15.24 24.40
N MET A 568 -31.22 -15.50 25.66
CA MET A 568 -31.25 -16.85 26.22
C MET A 568 -32.65 -17.23 26.71
N ASP A 569 -33.32 -18.08 25.95
CA ASP A 569 -34.44 -18.89 26.47
C ASP A 569 -33.87 -20.15 27.16
N ARG A 570 -33.99 -20.19 28.49
CA ARG A 570 -33.44 -21.28 29.31
C ARG A 570 -34.11 -22.62 29.04
N GLU A 571 -35.41 -22.65 28.78
CA GLU A 571 -36.12 -23.91 28.58
C GLU A 571 -35.81 -24.48 27.20
N TRP A 572 -35.84 -23.63 26.16
CA TRP A 572 -35.46 -24.04 24.82
C TRP A 572 -33.99 -24.48 24.76
N TYR A 573 -33.07 -23.72 25.35
CA TYR A 573 -31.65 -24.07 25.41
C TYR A 573 -31.40 -25.43 26.06
N LYS A 574 -32.07 -25.73 27.19
CA LYS A 574 -31.97 -27.04 27.84
C LYS A 574 -32.51 -28.17 26.97
N ARG A 575 -33.60 -27.94 26.23
CA ARG A 575 -34.15 -28.93 25.28
C ARG A 575 -33.17 -29.20 24.13
N VAL A 576 -32.56 -28.16 23.55
CA VAL A 576 -31.59 -28.28 22.45
C VAL A 576 -30.33 -29.03 22.88
N ILE A 577 -29.84 -28.83 24.11
CA ILE A 577 -28.66 -29.57 24.62
C ILE A 577 -28.97 -31.05 24.90
N LYS A 578 -30.22 -31.34 25.27
CA LYS A 578 -30.64 -32.71 25.60
C LYS A 578 -30.92 -33.55 24.34
N ALA A 579 -31.38 -32.91 23.27
CA ALA A 579 -31.57 -33.50 21.95
C ALA A 579 -30.20 -33.87 21.35
#